data_AF-A0AB35IIZ8-F1
#
_entry.id   AF-A0AB35IIZ8-F1
#
_cell.length_a   1.000
_cell.length_b   1.000
_cell.length_c   1.000
_cell.angle_alpha   90.00
_cell.angle_beta   90.00
_cell.angle_gamma   90.00
#
_symmetry.space_group_name_H-M   'P 1'
#
loop_
_entity.id
_entity.type
_entity.pdbx_description
1 polymer ?
#
loop_
_entity_poly.entity_id
_entity_poly.type
_entity_poly.pdbx_seq_one_letter_code
_entity_poly.pdbx_strand_id
1 'polypeptide(L)'
;MLGMKEIIYYNLSGEIKNREQLINNNIAKCNGMKIRCWLKDNSQKVGFADVFRVHDENNYDGTIKGYINLWTYDNLDEDKNQLIGNNSSKYNQTYMKINIEDIEKIEAILHSNPRWGTRLTNKFQFI
;
A
#
# COMPACT_ATOMS: atom_id res chain seq x y z
N MET A 1 24.81 13.39 -3.33
CA MET A 1 24.64 11.93 -3.43
C MET A 1 23.14 11.67 -3.37
N LEU A 2 22.48 11.37 -4.50
CA LEU A 2 21.10 10.90 -4.46
C LEU A 2 21.15 9.49 -3.85
N GLY A 3 20.60 9.32 -2.66
CA GLY A 3 20.49 8.01 -2.02
C GLY A 3 19.75 7.05 -2.95
N MET A 4 20.16 5.79 -2.99
CA MET A 4 19.43 4.76 -3.73
C MET A 4 18.02 4.64 -3.13
N LYS A 5 16.99 4.85 -3.94
CA LYS A 5 15.60 4.65 -3.53
C LYS A 5 15.39 3.19 -3.12
N GLU A 6 14.77 2.97 -1.97
CA GLU A 6 14.63 1.63 -1.38
C GLU A 6 13.19 1.27 -1.01
N ILE A 7 12.96 -0.03 -0.91
CA ILE A 7 11.78 -0.65 -0.32
C ILE A 7 12.23 -1.40 0.93
N ILE A 8 11.67 -1.07 2.08
CA ILE A 8 11.93 -1.76 3.35
C ILE A 8 10.73 -2.63 3.68
N TYR A 9 10.98 -3.93 3.90
CA TYR A 9 9.95 -4.90 4.28
C TYR A 9 10.05 -5.21 5.76
N TYR A 10 8.93 -5.02 6.46
CA TYR A 10 8.75 -5.36 7.86
C TYR A 10 7.89 -6.61 7.98
N ASN A 11 8.11 -7.44 9.00
CA ASN A 11 7.07 -8.36 9.45
C ASN A 11 5.95 -7.60 10.19
N LEU A 12 4.92 -8.32 10.65
CA LEU A 12 3.81 -7.72 11.38
C LEU A 12 4.26 -6.99 12.66
N SER A 13 5.30 -7.47 13.36
CA SER A 13 5.81 -6.86 14.61
C SER A 13 6.76 -5.68 14.39
N GLY A 14 7.03 -5.28 13.15
CA GLY A 14 7.89 -4.13 12.84
C GLY A 14 9.39 -4.44 12.76
N GLU A 15 9.79 -5.71 12.75
CA GLU A 15 11.16 -6.12 12.46
C GLU A 15 11.42 -6.06 10.95
N ILE A 16 12.54 -5.46 10.57
CA ILE A 16 12.99 -5.45 9.18
C ILE A 16 13.37 -6.88 8.77
N LYS A 17 12.75 -7.39 7.70
CA LYS A 17 13.05 -8.70 7.12
C LYS A 17 13.85 -8.61 5.82
N ASN A 18 13.67 -7.53 5.06
CA ASN A 18 14.38 -7.35 3.80
C ASN A 18 14.46 -5.87 3.40
N ARG A 19 15.44 -5.55 2.57
CA ARG A 19 15.58 -4.26 1.88
C ARG A 19 15.86 -4.53 0.42
N GLU A 20 15.12 -3.88 -0.47
CA GLU A 20 15.28 -4.03 -1.91
C GLU A 20 15.36 -2.66 -2.59
N GLN A 21 15.96 -2.61 -3.77
CA GLN A 21 15.94 -1.39 -4.57
C GLN A 21 14.51 -1.07 -5.04
N LEU A 22 14.14 0.21 -5.06
CA LEU A 22 12.86 0.67 -5.59
C LEU A 22 12.89 0.64 -7.14
N ILE A 23 12.63 -0.54 -7.69
CA ILE A 23 12.48 -0.82 -9.13
C ILE A 23 11.19 -1.61 -9.37
N ASN A 24 10.64 -1.55 -10.59
CA ASN A 24 9.35 -2.16 -10.93
C ASN A 24 9.19 -3.61 -10.43
N ASN A 25 10.18 -4.48 -10.67
CA ASN A 25 10.11 -5.88 -10.21
C ASN A 25 9.95 -6.04 -8.69
N ASN A 26 10.51 -5.13 -7.91
CA ASN A 26 10.39 -5.16 -6.45
C ASN A 26 9.10 -4.46 -5.98
N ILE A 27 8.68 -3.39 -6.64
CA ILE A 27 7.38 -2.76 -6.40
C ILE A 27 6.23 -3.75 -6.62
N ALA A 28 6.33 -4.61 -7.64
CA ALA A 28 5.34 -5.64 -7.95
C ALA A 28 5.04 -6.54 -6.74
N LYS A 29 6.05 -6.82 -5.91
CA LYS A 29 5.92 -7.64 -4.69
C LYS A 29 5.09 -6.97 -3.60
N CYS A 30 4.94 -5.65 -3.63
CA CYS A 30 4.14 -4.90 -2.66
C CYS A 30 2.63 -5.07 -2.87
N ASN A 31 2.18 -5.66 -3.98
CA ASN A 31 0.76 -5.78 -4.30
C ASN A 31 -0.07 -6.39 -3.16
N GLY A 32 -1.13 -5.71 -2.77
CA GLY A 32 -2.01 -6.11 -1.68
C GLY A 32 -1.46 -5.90 -0.27
N MET A 33 -0.21 -5.43 -0.10
CA MET A 33 0.35 -5.09 1.21
C MET A 33 -0.05 -3.67 1.62
N LYS A 34 -0.19 -3.44 2.92
CA LYS A 34 -0.18 -2.10 3.52
C LYS A 34 1.22 -1.52 3.33
N ILE A 35 1.29 -0.40 2.62
CA ILE A 35 2.55 0.33 2.41
C ILE A 35 2.43 1.79 2.83
N ARG A 36 3.58 2.39 3.12
CA ARG A 36 3.79 3.82 3.31
C ARG A 36 4.81 4.30 2.28
N CYS A 37 4.35 5.16 1.36
CA CYS A 37 5.20 5.83 0.40
C CYS A 37 5.67 7.16 0.97
N TRP A 38 6.98 7.39 0.97
CA TRP A 38 7.61 8.67 1.28
C TRP A 38 7.89 9.38 -0.04
N LEU A 39 7.36 10.59 -0.19
CA LEU A 39 7.44 11.35 -1.43
C LEU A 39 8.53 12.42 -1.38
N LYS A 40 8.95 12.90 -2.55
CA LYS A 40 9.95 13.98 -2.71
C LYS A 40 9.60 15.28 -1.98
N ASP A 41 8.31 15.56 -1.81
CA ASP A 41 7.81 16.73 -1.07
C ASP A 41 7.81 16.53 0.46
N ASN A 42 8.41 15.44 0.94
CA ASN A 42 8.43 14.97 2.34
C ASN A 42 7.06 14.53 2.89
N SER A 43 6.01 14.49 2.06
CA SER A 43 4.73 13.95 2.46
C SER A 43 4.74 12.41 2.48
N GLN A 44 3.77 11.84 3.18
CA GLN A 44 3.56 10.40 3.25
C GLN A 44 2.17 10.05 2.75
N LYS A 45 2.08 8.94 2.03
CA LYS A 45 0.81 8.33 1.63
C LYS A 45 0.77 6.89 2.10
N VAL A 46 -0.33 6.49 2.71
CA VAL A 46 -0.52 5.15 3.29
C VAL A 46 -1.76 4.52 2.70
N GLY A 47 -1.67 3.23 2.38
CA GLY A 47 -2.80 2.46 1.91
C GLY A 47 -2.38 1.05 1.54
N PHE A 48 -3.35 0.24 1.14
CA PHE A 48 -3.05 -1.05 0.53
C PHE A 48 -2.66 -0.83 -0.93
N ALA A 49 -1.55 -1.41 -1.35
CA ALA A 49 -1.05 -1.23 -2.71
C ALA A 49 -1.88 -2.04 -3.70
N ASP A 50 -2.26 -1.39 -4.80
CA ASP A 50 -2.66 -2.02 -6.05
C ASP A 50 -1.67 -1.51 -7.12
N VAL A 51 -0.69 -2.34 -7.44
CA VAL A 51 0.45 -1.95 -8.30
C VAL A 51 0.22 -2.31 -9.77
N PHE A 52 -0.85 -3.05 -10.07
CA PHE A 52 -1.13 -3.59 -11.40
C PHE A 52 -2.39 -3.01 -12.05
N ARG A 53 -3.32 -2.45 -11.27
CA ARG A 53 -4.58 -1.95 -11.84
C ARG A 53 -4.51 -0.49 -12.24
N VAL A 54 -5.08 -0.21 -13.40
CA VAL A 54 -5.63 1.11 -13.76
C VAL A 54 -7.06 1.11 -13.24
N HIS A 55 -7.41 1.90 -12.22
CA HIS A 55 -8.80 1.89 -11.72
C HIS A 55 -9.80 2.57 -12.66
N ASP A 56 -9.30 3.36 -13.62
CA ASP A 56 -10.10 4.05 -14.64
C ASP A 56 -10.37 3.21 -15.90
N GLU A 57 -9.64 2.10 -16.09
CA GLU A 57 -9.77 1.21 -17.24
C GLU A 57 -9.76 -0.22 -16.70
N ASN A 58 -10.83 -1.01 -16.89
CA ASN A 58 -10.99 -2.37 -16.35
C ASN A 58 -9.95 -3.43 -16.82
N ASN A 59 -8.76 -3.02 -17.23
CA ASN A 59 -7.69 -3.85 -17.79
C ASN A 59 -6.64 -4.14 -16.71
N TYR A 60 -6.75 -5.33 -16.09
CA TYR A 60 -5.63 -5.94 -15.39
C TYR A 60 -4.75 -6.65 -16.43
N ASP A 61 -3.55 -6.13 -16.67
CA ASP A 61 -2.57 -6.76 -17.58
C ASP A 61 -1.29 -7.22 -16.86
N GLY A 62 -1.23 -7.07 -15.54
CA GLY A 62 -0.09 -7.48 -14.71
C GLY A 62 1.16 -6.61 -14.89
N THR A 63 1.06 -5.45 -15.55
CA THR A 63 2.20 -4.55 -15.79
C THR A 63 2.16 -3.30 -14.92
N ILE A 64 3.34 -2.83 -14.50
CA ILE A 64 3.47 -1.57 -13.75
C ILE A 64 3.46 -0.40 -14.73
N LYS A 65 2.55 0.55 -14.49
CA LYS A 65 2.25 1.67 -15.40
C LYS A 65 3.01 2.98 -15.09
N GLY A 66 4.06 2.92 -14.28
CA GLY A 66 4.79 4.11 -13.81
C GLY A 66 4.17 4.80 -12.59
N TYR A 67 3.09 4.25 -12.05
CA TYR A 67 2.45 4.70 -10.81
C TYR A 67 2.00 3.50 -9.97
N ILE A 68 1.69 3.75 -8.70
CA ILE A 68 1.07 2.83 -7.75
C ILE A 68 -0.27 3.42 -7.33
N ASN A 69 -1.32 2.61 -7.26
CA ASN A 69 -2.55 2.99 -6.58
C ASN A 69 -2.51 2.51 -5.14
N LEU A 70 -2.85 3.39 -4.20
CA LEU A 70 -3.11 3.05 -2.81
C LEU A 70 -4.59 3.14 -2.54
N TRP A 71 -5.14 2.20 -1.78
CA TRP A 71 -6.53 2.28 -1.37
C TRP A 71 -6.71 2.14 0.14
N THR A 72 -7.77 2.80 0.63
CA THR A 72 -8.23 2.79 2.02
C THR A 72 -9.71 2.46 2.07
N TYR A 73 -10.20 1.93 3.19
CA TYR A 73 -11.63 1.73 3.42
C TYR A 73 -12.27 3.01 3.95
N ASP A 74 -13.35 3.46 3.32
CA ASP A 74 -14.04 4.70 3.72
C ASP A 74 -14.84 4.49 5.02
N ASN A 75 -15.41 3.30 5.18
CA ASN A 75 -16.31 2.95 6.26
C ASN A 75 -15.64 1.99 7.26
N LEU A 76 -14.47 2.36 7.78
CA LEU A 76 -13.72 1.59 8.76
C LEU A 76 -13.76 2.25 10.14
N ASP A 77 -14.25 1.52 11.14
CA ASP A 77 -14.05 1.87 12.55
C ASP A 77 -12.65 1.41 12.97
N GLU A 78 -11.71 2.36 13.11
CA GLU A 78 -10.30 2.09 13.45
C GLU A 78 -10.11 1.58 14.88
N ASP A 79 -11.03 1.89 15.79
CA ASP A 79 -10.95 1.46 17.19
C ASP A 79 -11.35 -0.01 17.29
N LYS A 80 -12.40 -0.41 16.57
CA LYS A 80 -12.88 -1.80 16.54
C LYS A 80 -12.29 -2.64 15.41
N ASN A 81 -11.60 -2.01 14.47
CA ASN A 81 -10.95 -2.65 13.32
C ASN A 81 -11.95 -3.45 12.47
N GLN A 82 -13.13 -2.85 12.25
CA GLN A 82 -14.23 -3.48 11.53
C GLN A 82 -14.90 -2.50 10.57
N LEU A 83 -15.35 -3.03 9.44
CA LEU A 83 -16.15 -2.25 8.50
C LEU A 83 -17.54 -1.99 9.09
N ILE A 84 -18.00 -0.75 8.97
CA ILE A 84 -19.33 -0.31 9.42
C ILE A 84 -20.25 -0.04 8.23
N GLY A 85 -21.55 -0.13 8.47
CA GLY A 85 -22.57 0.02 7.42
C GLY A 85 -23.04 -1.29 6.81
N ASN A 86 -23.85 -1.19 5.75
CA ASN A 86 -24.48 -2.31 5.08
C ASN A 86 -23.60 -2.87 3.94
N ASN A 87 -23.99 -4.00 3.35
CA ASN A 87 -23.22 -4.64 2.29
C ASN A 87 -23.02 -3.77 1.03
N SER A 88 -23.86 -2.75 0.80
CA SER A 88 -23.73 -1.85 -0.35
C SER A 88 -22.75 -0.69 -0.14
N SER A 89 -22.33 -0.41 1.10
CA SER A 89 -21.46 0.73 1.42
C SER A 89 -20.23 0.38 2.24
N LYS A 90 -20.28 -0.67 3.07
CA LYS A 90 -19.20 -1.01 4.01
C LYS A 90 -17.86 -1.31 3.33
N TYR A 91 -17.88 -1.67 2.05
CA TYR A 91 -16.68 -1.95 1.24
C TYR A 91 -16.22 -0.80 0.36
N ASN A 92 -16.82 0.40 0.50
CA ASN A 92 -16.39 1.57 -0.27
C ASN A 92 -14.92 1.90 0.02
N GLN A 93 -14.22 2.30 -1.04
CA GLN A 93 -12.79 2.53 -1.04
C GLN A 93 -12.45 3.84 -1.74
N THR A 94 -11.57 4.61 -1.12
CA THR A 94 -10.89 5.73 -1.76
C THR A 94 -9.56 5.26 -2.34
N TYR A 95 -9.29 5.64 -3.59
CA TYR A 95 -8.07 5.33 -4.32
C TYR A 95 -7.20 6.58 -4.49
N MET A 96 -5.89 6.42 -4.32
CA MET A 96 -4.89 7.47 -4.47
C MET A 96 -3.81 7.00 -5.44
N LYS A 97 -3.70 7.68 -6.58
CA LYS A 97 -2.63 7.45 -7.56
C LYS A 97 -1.35 8.18 -7.14
N ILE A 98 -0.22 7.48 -7.19
CA ILE A 98 1.10 8.03 -6.86
C ILE A 98 2.08 7.67 -7.97
N ASN A 99 2.69 8.66 -8.62
CA ASN A 99 3.72 8.39 -9.62
C ASN A 99 4.98 7.81 -8.96
N ILE A 100 5.54 6.73 -9.52
CA ILE A 100 6.71 6.05 -8.96
C ILE A 100 7.93 6.98 -8.91
N GLU A 101 8.04 7.89 -9.89
CA GLU A 101 9.14 8.85 -9.93
C GLU A 101 9.17 9.78 -8.71
N ASP A 102 8.02 10.05 -8.09
CA ASP A 102 7.87 10.93 -6.93
C ASP A 102 8.13 10.22 -5.59
N ILE A 103 8.26 8.90 -5.59
CA ILE A 103 8.49 8.10 -4.39
C ILE A 103 10.00 8.01 -4.13
N GLU A 104 10.44 8.40 -2.93
CA GLU A 104 11.83 8.27 -2.48
C GLU A 104 12.06 6.96 -1.70
N LYS A 105 11.06 6.48 -0.98
CA LYS A 105 11.12 5.24 -0.19
C LYS A 105 9.74 4.60 -0.05
N ILE A 106 9.69 3.27 -0.09
CA ILE A 106 8.51 2.50 0.32
C ILE A 106 8.83 1.72 1.59
N GLU A 107 7.93 1.77 2.55
CA GLU A 107 7.91 0.87 3.69
C GLU A 107 6.69 -0.04 3.55
N ALA A 108 6.89 -1.36 3.61
CA ALA A 108 5.86 -2.35 3.38
C ALA A 108 5.76 -3.33 4.55
N ILE A 109 4.55 -3.66 4.98
CA ILE A 109 4.32 -4.67 6.01
C ILE A 109 3.97 -5.99 5.30
N LEU A 110 4.85 -6.98 5.41
CA LEU A 110 4.63 -8.33 4.92
C LEU A 110 3.39 -8.92 5.58
N HIS A 111 2.56 -9.60 4.79
CA HIS A 111 1.35 -10.25 5.25
C HIS A 111 0.28 -9.37 5.90
N SER A 112 0.31 -8.06 5.61
CA SER A 112 -0.66 -7.09 6.14
C SER A 112 -2.04 -7.08 5.47
N ASN A 113 -2.27 -7.87 4.42
CA ASN A 113 -3.56 -7.91 3.74
C ASN A 113 -4.64 -8.48 4.68
N PRO A 114 -5.76 -7.77 4.96
CA PRO A 114 -6.81 -8.25 5.86
C PRO A 114 -7.48 -9.54 5.37
N ARG A 115 -7.39 -9.87 4.08
CA ARG A 115 -7.85 -11.17 3.53
C ARG A 115 -7.08 -12.36 4.09
N TRP A 116 -5.94 -12.13 4.73
CA TRP A 116 -5.13 -13.16 5.40
C TRP A 116 -5.39 -13.24 6.92
N GLY A 117 -6.44 -12.58 7.42
CA GLY A 117 -6.79 -12.57 8.85
C GLY A 117 -6.06 -11.52 9.67
N THR A 118 -5.29 -10.63 9.02
CA THR A 118 -4.57 -9.53 9.68
C THR A 118 -5.52 -8.40 10.07
N ARG A 119 -5.16 -7.66 11.14
CA ARG A 119 -5.92 -6.51 11.65
C ARG A 119 -6.27 -5.52 10.54
N LEU A 120 -7.56 -5.22 10.41
CA LEU A 120 -8.08 -4.28 9.42
C LEU A 120 -7.85 -2.83 9.87
N THR A 121 -7.02 -2.10 9.14
CA THR A 121 -6.70 -0.68 9.42
C THR A 121 -6.37 0.08 8.13
N ASN A 122 -6.62 1.40 8.12
CA ASN A 122 -6.07 2.30 7.12
C ASN A 122 -4.66 2.78 7.48
N LYS A 123 -4.28 2.74 8.76
CA LYS A 123 -2.99 3.20 9.28
C LYS A 123 -1.84 2.24 8.92
N PHE A 124 -0.63 2.77 8.87
CA PHE A 124 0.59 1.98 8.81
C PHE A 124 0.99 1.65 10.24
N GLN A 125 0.59 0.48 10.73
CA GLN A 125 0.86 0.05 12.11
C GLN A 125 1.30 -1.42 12.15
N PHE A 126 2.22 -1.68 13.06
CA PHE A 126 2.65 -3.03 13.43
C PHE A 126 1.67 -3.63 14.45
N ILE A 127 1.70 -4.96 14.59
CA ILE A 127 0.83 -5.78 15.42
C ILE A 127 1.69 -6.61 16.37
#